data_AF-A0A1H2UN33-F1
#
_entry.id   AF-A0A1H2UN33-F1
#
_cell.length_a   1.000
_cell.length_b   1.000
_cell.length_c   1.000
_cell.angle_alpha   90.00
_cell.angle_beta   90.00
_cell.angle_gamma   90.00
#
_symmetry.space_group_name_H-M   'P 1'
#
loop_
_entity.id
_entity.type
_entity.pdbx_description
1 polymer ?
#
loop_
_entity_poly.entity_id
_entity_poly.type
_entity_poly.pdbx_seq_one_letter_code
_entity_poly.pdbx_strand_id
1 'polypeptide(L)'
;MSKSRGQIASKRQETRITRSLQQIKQDAKRVLASGALWFAKSDIVSELFQIEAKTKEKPSKSMTIKKEWMDKIEQEGFENKKIPALAFSFGENTDYFVIRDREFYTLVEELDLLRRLRDELVSRNSVGN
;
A
#
# COMPACT_ATOMS: atom_id res chain seq x y z
N MET A 1 -8.61 25.57 13.79
CA MET A 1 -9.12 24.36 14.49
C MET A 1 -7.98 23.36 14.69
N SER A 2 -7.83 22.82 15.90
CA SER A 2 -6.83 21.78 16.23
C SER A 2 -7.22 20.43 15.60
N LYS A 3 -6.24 19.65 15.13
CA LYS A 3 -6.49 18.29 14.59
C LYS A 3 -6.82 17.31 15.71
N SER A 4 -7.77 16.40 15.47
CA SER A 4 -8.08 15.32 16.41
C SER A 4 -6.93 14.32 16.53
N ARG A 5 -6.90 13.53 17.61
CA ARG A 5 -5.90 12.46 17.80
C ARG A 5 -5.93 11.45 16.64
N GLY A 6 -7.12 11.05 16.18
CA GLY A 6 -7.29 10.20 15.00
C GLY A 6 -6.72 10.81 13.72
N GLN A 7 -6.98 12.09 13.47
CA GLN A 7 -6.42 12.78 12.30
C GLN A 7 -4.88 12.85 12.36
N ILE A 8 -4.30 12.99 13.55
CA ILE A 8 -2.85 12.96 13.75
C ILE A 8 -2.29 11.56 13.49
N ALA A 9 -2.92 10.51 14.03
CA ALA A 9 -2.51 9.13 13.83
C ALA A 9 -2.55 8.72 12.35
N SER A 10 -3.67 9.00 11.67
CA SER A 10 -3.83 8.78 10.22
C SER A 10 -2.74 9.49 9.43
N LYS A 11 -2.54 10.80 9.70
CA LYS A 11 -1.50 11.60 9.04
C LYS A 11 -0.11 10.99 9.23
N ARG A 12 0.21 10.42 10.40
CA ARG A 12 1.51 9.80 10.68
C ARG A 12 1.68 8.51 9.88
N GLN A 13 0.69 7.63 9.90
CA GLN A 13 0.70 6.39 9.12
C GLN A 13 0.89 6.67 7.63
N GLU A 14 0.04 7.53 7.06
CA GLU A 14 0.09 7.85 5.63
C GLU A 14 1.45 8.42 5.23
N THR A 15 2.04 9.30 6.05
CA THR A 15 3.39 9.85 5.81
C THR A 15 4.45 8.75 5.81
N ARG A 16 4.35 7.79 6.74
CA ARG A 16 5.31 6.69 6.85
C ARG A 16 5.24 5.79 5.62
N ILE A 17 4.05 5.37 5.22
CA ILE A 17 3.83 4.55 4.02
C ILE A 17 4.38 5.24 2.77
N THR A 18 4.03 6.52 2.55
CA THR A 18 4.53 7.28 1.40
C THR A 18 6.05 7.34 1.38
N ARG A 19 6.71 7.61 2.51
CA ARG A 19 8.17 7.65 2.60
C ARG A 19 8.80 6.28 2.32
N SER A 20 8.24 5.20 2.86
CA SER A 20 8.73 3.85 2.62
C SER A 20 8.64 3.47 1.13
N LEU A 21 7.55 3.83 0.45
CA LEU A 21 7.41 3.62 -1.00
C LEU A 21 8.44 4.46 -1.79
N GLN A 22 8.64 5.72 -1.42
CA GLN A 22 9.63 6.58 -2.06
C GLN A 22 11.07 6.06 -1.89
N GLN A 23 11.40 5.43 -0.75
CA GLN A 23 12.71 4.81 -0.51
C GLN A 23 13.00 3.66 -1.48
N ILE A 24 11.98 2.94 -1.93
CA ILE A 24 12.09 1.91 -2.97
C ILE A 24 11.80 2.45 -4.38
N LYS A 25 11.95 3.77 -4.56
CA LYS A 25 11.83 4.49 -5.84
C LYS A 25 10.45 4.42 -6.50
N GLN A 26 9.39 4.19 -5.73
CA GLN A 26 8.02 4.37 -6.21
C GLN A 26 7.63 5.85 -6.10
N ASP A 27 7.10 6.45 -7.18
CA ASP A 27 6.48 7.77 -7.10
C ASP A 27 5.17 7.67 -6.32
N ALA A 28 5.25 7.92 -5.01
CA ALA A 28 4.13 7.84 -4.08
C ALA A 28 3.77 9.20 -3.50
N LYS A 29 2.47 9.46 -3.39
CA LYS A 29 1.91 10.67 -2.77
C LYS A 29 0.67 10.36 -1.96
N ARG A 30 0.47 11.19 -0.94
CA ARG A 30 -0.79 11.21 -0.19
C ARG A 30 -1.84 12.01 -0.95
N VAL A 31 -3.09 11.60 -0.85
CA VAL A 31 -4.20 12.35 -1.44
C VAL A 31 -4.81 13.29 -0.41
N LEU A 32 -4.85 14.57 -0.74
CA LEU A 32 -5.51 15.58 0.09
C LEU A 32 -7.03 15.44 -0.04
N ALA A 33 -7.74 15.44 1.08
CA ALA A 33 -9.20 15.45 1.19
C ALA A 33 -9.98 14.12 0.97
N SER A 34 -9.34 12.96 1.16
CA SER A 34 -10.01 11.63 1.13
C SER A 34 -11.20 11.49 2.10
N GLY A 35 -11.33 12.37 3.10
CA GLY A 35 -12.44 12.40 4.05
C GLY A 35 -13.55 13.44 3.80
N ALA A 36 -13.40 14.37 2.85
CA ALA A 36 -14.34 15.48 2.64
C ALA A 36 -15.13 15.39 1.32
N LEU A 37 -14.60 14.70 0.30
CA LEU A 37 -15.37 14.26 -0.86
C LEU A 37 -15.67 12.76 -0.71
N TRP A 38 -16.93 12.42 -0.46
CA TRP A 38 -17.41 11.04 -0.37
C TRP A 38 -17.16 10.20 -1.64
N PHE A 39 -16.70 10.82 -2.73
CA PHE A 39 -16.54 10.22 -4.06
C PHE A 39 -15.11 10.23 -4.62
N ALA A 40 -14.07 10.57 -3.85
CA ALA A 40 -12.74 10.66 -4.47
C ALA A 40 -11.57 10.32 -3.54
N LYS A 41 -11.02 9.12 -3.79
CA LYS A 41 -9.61 8.73 -3.69
C LYS A 41 -9.15 8.16 -2.36
N SER A 42 -8.39 7.07 -2.49
CA SER A 42 -7.59 6.42 -1.47
C SER A 42 -6.60 7.36 -0.80
N ASP A 43 -6.12 6.99 0.38
CA ASP A 43 -5.26 7.85 1.20
C ASP A 43 -3.86 8.04 0.60
N ILE A 44 -3.30 6.99 -0.01
CA ILE A 44 -2.01 7.03 -0.71
C ILE A 44 -2.17 6.43 -2.11
N VAL A 45 -1.45 6.99 -3.08
CA VAL A 45 -1.32 6.45 -4.43
C VAL A 45 0.16 6.39 -4.78
N SER A 46 0.62 5.27 -5.34
CA SER A 46 1.93 5.14 -5.99
C SER A 46 1.80 4.81 -7.47
N GLU A 47 2.91 4.61 -8.19
CA GLU A 47 2.88 4.10 -9.57
C GLU A 47 2.11 2.79 -9.67
N LEU A 48 2.37 1.84 -8.77
CA LEU A 48 1.75 0.52 -8.77
C LEU A 48 0.47 0.42 -7.93
N PHE A 49 0.35 1.16 -6.83
CA PHE A 49 -0.68 0.91 -5.82
C PHE A 49 -1.68 2.05 -5.63
N GLN A 50 -2.92 1.66 -5.33
CA GLN A 50 -3.97 2.50 -4.76
C GLN A 50 -4.21 2.00 -3.32
N ILE A 51 -3.94 2.82 -2.31
CA ILE A 51 -3.84 2.38 -0.91
C ILE A 51 -4.80 3.15 0.00
N GLU A 52 -5.72 2.42 0.63
CA GLU A 52 -6.52 2.90 1.77
C GLU A 52 -5.74 2.65 3.07
N ALA A 53 -5.67 3.63 3.97
CA ALA A 53 -4.94 3.52 5.23
C ALA A 53 -5.88 3.57 6.44
N LYS A 54 -5.71 2.62 7.37
CA LYS A 54 -6.48 2.57 8.61
C LYS A 54 -5.58 2.29 9.81
N THR A 55 -5.66 3.12 10.85
CA THR A 55 -4.84 2.94 12.06
C THR A 55 -5.66 3.12 13.33
N LYS A 56 -5.27 2.42 14.39
CA LYS A 56 -5.79 2.66 15.73
C LYS A 56 -5.10 3.91 16.33
N GLU A 57 -5.86 4.74 17.05
CA GLU A 57 -5.27 5.92 17.71
C GLU A 57 -4.30 5.57 18.85
N LYS A 58 -4.46 4.36 19.43
CA LYS A 58 -3.65 3.80 20.50
C LYS A 58 -3.33 2.34 20.18
N PRO A 59 -2.20 1.80 20.67
CA PRO A 59 -1.87 0.39 20.54
C PRO A 59 -3.04 -0.53 20.93
N SER A 60 -3.32 -1.53 20.11
CA SER A 60 -4.46 -2.44 20.25
C SER A 60 -4.09 -3.83 19.75
N LYS A 61 -4.55 -4.89 20.42
CA LYS A 61 -4.32 -6.27 19.96
C LYS A 61 -5.17 -6.69 18.76
N SER A 62 -6.13 -5.86 18.39
CA SER A 62 -7.07 -6.16 17.31
C SER A 62 -7.54 -4.91 16.57
N MET A 63 -8.02 -5.16 15.35
CA MET A 63 -8.62 -4.18 14.47
C MET A 63 -9.61 -4.90 13.55
N THR A 64 -10.83 -4.38 13.47
CA THR A 64 -11.82 -4.86 12.51
C THR A 64 -11.50 -4.30 11.14
N ILE A 65 -11.33 -5.18 10.16
CA ILE A 65 -11.27 -4.81 8.74
C ILE A 65 -12.68 -4.96 8.18
N LYS A 66 -13.23 -3.88 7.62
CA LYS A 66 -14.58 -3.90 7.05
C LYS A 66 -14.53 -4.24 5.56
N LYS A 67 -15.48 -5.06 5.10
CA LYS A 67 -15.63 -5.41 3.68
C LYS A 67 -15.77 -4.16 2.79
N GLU A 68 -16.53 -3.16 3.24
CA GLU A 68 -16.75 -1.91 2.52
C GLU A 68 -15.45 -1.16 2.16
N TRP A 69 -14.40 -1.28 2.99
CA TRP A 69 -13.11 -0.65 2.71
C TRP A 69 -12.37 -1.38 1.59
N MET A 70 -12.46 -2.71 1.56
CA MET A 70 -11.89 -3.54 0.51
C MET A 70 -12.61 -3.33 -0.82
N ASP A 71 -13.95 -3.35 -0.81
CA ASP A 71 -14.77 -3.13 -2.00
C ASP A 71 -14.50 -1.75 -2.62
N LYS A 72 -14.39 -0.71 -1.78
CA LYS A 72 -14.06 0.65 -2.24
C LYS A 72 -12.68 0.71 -2.88
N ILE A 73 -11.64 0.22 -2.20
CA ILE A 73 -10.27 0.33 -2.74
C ILE A 73 -10.08 -0.53 -3.98
N GLU A 74 -10.78 -1.66 -4.09
CA GLU A 74 -10.83 -2.49 -5.29
C GLU A 74 -11.38 -1.70 -6.49
N GLN A 75 -12.54 -1.05 -6.31
CA GLN A 75 -13.15 -0.26 -7.38
C GLN A 75 -12.20 0.84 -7.84
N GLU A 76 -11.61 1.59 -6.90
CA GLU A 76 -10.66 2.65 -7.24
C GLU A 76 -9.38 2.11 -7.92
N GLY A 77 -8.85 0.98 -7.44
CA GLY A 77 -7.68 0.33 -8.04
C GLY A 77 -7.97 -0.11 -9.47
N PHE A 78 -9.14 -0.70 -9.71
CA PHE A 78 -9.58 -1.10 -11.04
C PHE A 78 -9.71 0.10 -11.99
N GLU A 79 -10.39 1.16 -11.57
CA GLU A 79 -10.58 2.39 -12.37
C GLU A 79 -9.25 3.06 -12.74
N ASN A 80 -8.28 3.03 -11.82
CA ASN A 80 -6.98 3.67 -12.00
C ASN A 80 -5.89 2.71 -12.53
N LYS A 81 -6.23 1.45 -12.83
CA LYS A 81 -5.28 0.39 -13.24
C LYS A 81 -4.10 0.23 -12.27
N LYS A 82 -4.41 0.20 -10.98
CA LYS A 82 -3.47 0.05 -9.87
C LYS A 82 -3.85 -1.12 -8.98
N ILE A 83 -2.87 -1.68 -8.31
CA ILE A 83 -3.04 -2.75 -7.32
C ILE A 83 -3.76 -2.15 -6.10
N PRO A 84 -4.98 -2.59 -5.78
CA PRO A 84 -5.69 -2.13 -4.60
C PRO A 84 -5.08 -2.75 -3.34
N ALA A 85 -4.80 -1.94 -2.33
CA ALA A 85 -4.28 -2.42 -1.05
C ALA A 85 -4.92 -1.68 0.14
N LEU A 86 -5.19 -2.42 1.21
CA LEU A 86 -5.51 -1.84 2.50
C LEU A 86 -4.27 -1.92 3.40
N ALA A 87 -3.72 -0.77 3.76
CA ALA A 87 -2.69 -0.67 4.77
C ALA A 87 -3.33 -0.46 6.14
N PHE A 88 -2.94 -1.26 7.13
CA PHE A 88 -3.42 -1.05 8.49
C PHE A 88 -2.33 -1.15 9.55
N SER A 89 -2.55 -0.46 10.68
CA SER A 89 -1.72 -0.63 11.87
C SER A 89 -2.53 -0.70 13.14
N PHE A 90 -1.98 -1.43 14.10
CA PHE A 90 -2.56 -1.61 15.43
C PHE A 90 -2.33 -0.41 16.36
N GLY A 91 -1.97 0.76 15.83
CA GLY A 91 -1.63 1.97 16.59
C GLY A 91 -0.14 2.08 16.95
N GLU A 92 0.68 1.26 16.31
CA GLU A 92 2.14 1.23 16.39
C GLU A 92 2.76 1.69 15.07
N ASN A 93 4.10 1.73 15.01
CA ASN A 93 4.86 2.17 13.84
C ASN A 93 5.13 1.07 12.81
N THR A 94 4.31 0.01 12.81
CA THR A 94 4.37 -1.09 11.84
C THR A 94 3.08 -1.09 11.01
N ASP A 95 3.20 -1.07 9.68
CA ASP A 95 2.05 -1.21 8.77
C ASP A 95 2.03 -2.61 8.17
N TYR A 96 0.85 -3.19 8.14
CA TYR A 96 0.53 -4.43 7.45
C TYR A 96 -0.26 -4.09 6.19
N PHE A 97 -0.02 -4.84 5.13
CA PHE A 97 -0.72 -4.68 3.86
C PHE A 97 -1.61 -5.89 3.61
N VAL A 98 -2.85 -5.62 3.23
CA VAL A 98 -3.80 -6.62 2.75
C VAL A 98 -4.06 -6.34 1.28
N ILE A 99 -3.87 -7.37 0.47
CA ILE A 99 -4.24 -7.42 -0.95
C ILE A 99 -5.08 -8.69 -1.15
N ARG A 100 -5.80 -8.80 -2.28
CA ARG A 100 -6.50 -10.05 -2.55
C ARG A 100 -5.52 -11.10 -3.05
N ASP A 101 -5.99 -12.33 -2.96
CA ASP A 101 -5.32 -13.52 -3.47
C ASP A 101 -4.84 -13.36 -4.91
N ARG A 102 -5.67 -12.85 -5.83
CA ARG A 102 -5.29 -12.68 -7.23
C ARG A 102 -4.10 -11.75 -7.41
N GLU A 103 -4.09 -10.59 -6.74
CA GLU A 103 -2.95 -9.67 -6.78
C GLU A 103 -1.72 -10.28 -6.11
N PHE A 104 -1.91 -11.05 -5.03
CA PHE A 104 -0.82 -11.77 -4.38
C PHE A 104 -0.19 -12.81 -5.32
N TYR A 105 -0.99 -13.62 -6.01
CA TYR A 105 -0.50 -14.62 -6.95
C TYR A 105 0.24 -13.99 -8.13
N THR A 106 -0.27 -12.90 -8.69
CA THR A 106 0.44 -12.14 -9.74
C THR A 106 1.81 -11.64 -9.24
N LEU A 107 1.88 -11.08 -8.03
CA LEU A 107 3.16 -10.64 -7.46
C LEU A 107 4.14 -11.80 -7.24
N VAL A 108 3.63 -12.98 -6.86
CA VAL A 108 4.45 -14.19 -6.70
C VAL A 108 5.00 -14.67 -8.04
N GLU A 109 4.16 -14.71 -9.07
CA GLU A 109 4.56 -15.09 -10.44
C GLU A 109 5.62 -14.15 -11.01
N GLU A 110 5.41 -12.84 -10.88
CA GLU A 110 6.37 -11.83 -11.31
C GLU A 110 7.70 -11.93 -10.55
N LEU A 111 7.65 -12.15 -9.24
CA LEU A 111 8.85 -12.33 -8.42
C LEU A 111 9.64 -13.58 -8.82
N ASP A 112 8.95 -14.69 -9.09
CA ASP A 112 9.59 -15.94 -9.53
C ASP A 112 10.27 -15.75 -10.89
N LEU A 113 9.58 -15.12 -11.84
CA LEU A 113 10.14 -14.80 -13.16
C LEU A 113 11.40 -13.92 -13.04
N LEU A 114 11.34 -12.85 -12.24
CA LEU A 114 12.48 -11.95 -12.03
C LEU A 114 13.69 -12.68 -11.42
N ARG A 115 13.45 -13.62 -10.50
CA ARG A 115 14.52 -14.45 -9.93
C ARG A 115 15.18 -15.33 -10.98
N ARG A 116 14.40 -16.03 -11.81
CA ARG A 116 14.92 -16.87 -12.89
C ARG A 116 15.76 -16.05 -13.88
N LEU A 117 15.25 -14.92 -14.34
CA LEU A 117 15.95 -14.03 -15.28
C LEU A 117 17.27 -13.50 -14.69
N ARG A 118 17.27 -13.14 -13.41
CA ARG A 118 18.49 -12.71 -12.71
C ARG A 118 19.53 -13.83 -12.67
N ASP A 119 19.11 -15.04 -12.33
CA ASP A 119 20.01 -16.19 -12.18
C ASP A 119 20.61 -16.59 -13.55
N GLU A 120 19.83 -16.51 -14.63
CA GLU A 120 20.34 -16.66 -16.01
C GLU A 120 21.36 -15.57 -16.38
N LEU A 121 21.09 -14.30 -16.05
CA LEU A 121 21.99 -13.18 -16.34
C LEU A 121 23.33 -13.34 -15.61
N VAL A 122 23.29 -13.71 -14.33
CA VAL A 122 24.49 -13.98 -13.53
C VAL A 122 25.30 -15.11 -14.16
N SER A 123 24.64 -16.21 -14.53
CA SER A 123 25.29 -17.38 -15.14
C SER A 123 25.98 -17.03 -16.46
N ARG A 124 25.37 -16.19 -17.31
CA ARG A 124 25.97 -15.73 -18.57
C ARG A 124 27.20 -14.85 -18.34
N ASN A 125 27.16 -13.95 -17.36
CA ASN A 125 28.26 -13.04 -17.06
C ASN A 125 29.46 -13.73 -16.39
N SER A 126 29.25 -14.86 -15.70
CA SER A 126 30.33 -15.68 -15.13
C SER A 126 31.08 -16.55 -16.14
N VAL A 127 30.53 -16.78 -17.34
CA VAL A 127 31.16 -17.58 -18.40
C VAL A 127 31.92 -16.70 -19.41
N GLY A 128 31.70 -15.38 -19.39
CA GLY A 128 32.32 -14.41 -20.29
C GLY A 128 33.60 -13.72 -19.79
N ASN A 129 34.14 -14.14 -18.63
CA ASN A 129 35.42 -13.69 -18.07
C ASN A 129 36.41 -14.84 -17.98
#